data_AF-A0A0F9KTP9-F1
#
_entry.id   AF-A0A0F9KTP9-F1
#
_cell.length_a   1.000
_cell.length_b   1.000
_cell.length_c   1.000
_cell.angle_alpha   90.00
_cell.angle_beta   90.00
_cell.angle_gamma   90.00
#
_symmetry.space_group_name_H-M   'P 1'
#
loop_
_entity.id
_entity.type
_entity.pdbx_description
1 polymer ?
#
loop_
_entity_poly.entity_id
_entity_poly.type
_entity_poly.pdbx_seq_one_letter_code
_entity_poly.pdbx_strand_id
1 'polypeptide(L)'
;ILQNSKDQKKNLIDDNLDIDGKAIINSPVAIGKNVIIRKNCEIGPNVVIGDNVYIGDYTKIKESLIYNAAYISKNVEIERAIISDNCLIHDNVKLKGDSHNLVNLASYVEILKGVCLIAPSNSSINVCHHEIIRDDKHIF
;
A
#
# COMPACT_ATOMS: atom_id res chain seq x y z
N ILE A 1 24.45 20.87 3.03
CA ILE A 1 24.55 20.39 4.43
C ILE A 1 23.54 19.27 4.61
N LEU A 2 23.95 18.02 4.48
CA LEU A 2 23.28 16.85 5.05
C LEU A 2 24.40 15.85 5.33
N GLN A 3 25.06 16.03 6.47
CA GLN A 3 25.93 15.01 7.02
C GLN A 3 25.06 13.99 7.78
N ASN A 4 25.39 12.72 7.58
CA ASN A 4 25.21 11.59 8.48
C ASN A 4 24.01 11.62 9.44
N SER A 5 23.20 10.58 9.37
CA SER A 5 23.15 9.74 10.56
C SER A 5 23.14 8.26 10.19
N LYS A 6 24.05 7.51 10.80
CA LYS A 6 24.05 6.04 10.83
C LYS A 6 23.01 5.59 11.86
N ASP A 7 21.79 6.12 11.75
CA ASP A 7 20.76 5.87 12.74
C ASP A 7 19.88 4.73 12.28
N GLN A 8 19.76 3.77 13.18
CA GLN A 8 18.91 2.59 13.12
C GLN A 8 17.61 2.90 12.37
N LYS A 9 17.30 2.09 11.34
CA LYS A 9 16.02 2.15 10.62
C LYS A 9 14.90 2.15 11.66
N LYS A 10 14.38 3.33 11.99
CA LYS A 10 13.37 3.55 13.02
C LYS A 10 12.06 3.81 12.31
N ASN A 11 10.97 3.24 12.82
CA ASN A 11 9.66 3.57 12.32
C ASN A 11 9.30 5.01 12.74
N LEU A 12 8.77 5.80 11.81
CA LEU A 12 8.21 7.12 12.08
C LEU A 12 6.70 6.96 12.12
N ILE A 13 6.15 6.85 13.32
CA ILE A 13 4.74 6.53 13.56
C ILE A 13 4.13 7.70 14.31
N ASP A 14 3.02 8.23 13.82
CA ASP A 14 2.23 9.24 14.53
C ASP A 14 1.51 8.61 15.74
N ASP A 15 1.31 9.40 16.80
CA ASP A 15 0.73 8.96 18.07
C ASP A 15 -0.74 8.49 17.93
N ASN A 16 -1.44 8.85 16.86
CA ASN A 16 -2.86 8.50 16.62
C ASN A 16 -3.05 7.21 15.82
N LEU A 17 -2.07 6.30 15.84
CA LEU A 17 -2.15 5.02 15.16
C LEU A 17 -2.91 3.97 16.00
N ASP A 18 -4.01 3.44 15.45
CA ASP A 18 -4.71 2.27 16.01
C ASP A 18 -4.20 0.99 15.35
N ILE A 19 -3.30 0.28 16.05
CA ILE A 19 -2.82 -1.05 15.66
C ILE A 19 -3.47 -2.11 16.55
N ASP A 20 -4.15 -3.07 15.94
CA ASP A 20 -4.57 -4.28 16.64
C ASP A 20 -3.37 -5.22 16.88
N GLY A 21 -3.31 -5.83 18.07
CA GLY A 21 -2.11 -6.39 18.71
C GLY A 21 -1.43 -7.60 18.04
N LYS A 22 -1.71 -7.89 16.77
CA LYS A 22 -1.01 -8.91 15.96
C LYS A 22 -0.43 -8.37 14.66
N ALA A 23 -0.53 -7.07 14.37
CA ALA A 23 0.14 -6.51 13.20
C ALA A 23 1.66 -6.48 13.42
N ILE A 24 2.41 -6.80 12.36
CA ILE A 24 3.87 -6.80 12.34
C ILE A 24 4.33 -5.61 11.49
N ILE A 25 5.15 -4.73 12.07
CA ILE A 25 5.74 -3.58 11.37
C ILE A 25 7.24 -3.80 11.21
N ASN A 26 7.66 -4.04 9.97
CA ASN A 26 9.04 -4.31 9.57
C ASN A 26 9.70 -3.02 9.06
N SER A 27 10.62 -2.47 9.81
CA SER A 27 11.29 -1.22 9.49
C SER A 27 12.12 -1.24 8.17
N PRO A 28 12.27 -0.11 7.45
CA PRO A 28 11.73 1.21 7.75
C PRO A 28 10.29 1.36 7.28
N VAL A 29 9.45 1.91 8.17
CA VAL A 29 8.08 2.29 7.86
C VAL A 29 7.79 3.70 8.38
N ALA A 30 7.11 4.51 7.57
CA ALA A 30 6.52 5.77 8.01
C ALA A 30 4.99 5.66 7.95
N ILE A 31 4.30 6.10 9.01
CA ILE A 31 2.85 6.01 9.14
C ILE A 31 2.32 7.37 9.62
N GLY A 32 1.40 7.95 8.85
CA GLY A 32 0.73 9.21 9.15
C GLY A 32 -0.33 9.11 10.25
N LYS A 33 -1.13 10.16 10.34
CA LYS A 33 -2.18 10.37 11.35
C LYS A 33 -3.44 9.58 11.04
N ASN A 34 -4.17 9.19 12.09
CA ASN A 34 -5.48 8.53 11.98
C ASN A 34 -5.46 7.29 11.09
N VAL A 35 -4.33 6.58 11.05
CA VAL A 35 -4.21 5.32 10.34
C VAL A 35 -4.73 4.21 11.23
N ILE A 36 -5.46 3.28 10.64
CA ILE A 36 -6.00 2.10 11.31
C ILE A 36 -5.42 0.86 10.65
N ILE A 37 -4.75 0.02 11.43
CA ILE A 37 -4.15 -1.23 10.97
C ILE A 37 -4.73 -2.39 11.78
N ARG A 38 -5.47 -3.26 11.10
CA ARG A 38 -6.18 -4.37 11.73
C ARG A 38 -5.28 -5.61 11.94
N LYS A 39 -5.89 -6.73 12.34
CA LYS A 39 -5.17 -7.90 12.87
C LYS A 39 -4.39 -8.62 11.78
N ASN A 40 -3.26 -9.19 12.19
CA ASN A 40 -2.43 -10.06 11.33
C ASN A 40 -1.95 -9.37 10.05
N CYS A 41 -1.83 -8.05 10.05
CA CYS A 41 -1.22 -7.31 8.96
C CYS A 41 0.31 -7.40 9.03
N GLU A 42 0.97 -7.35 7.87
CA GLU A 42 2.43 -7.23 7.77
C GLU A 42 2.77 -5.99 6.96
N ILE A 43 3.32 -4.96 7.60
CA ILE A 43 3.70 -3.70 6.93
C ILE A 43 5.21 -3.58 6.90
N GLY A 44 5.77 -3.35 5.72
CA GLY A 44 7.19 -3.15 5.48
C GLY A 44 7.95 -4.42 5.07
N PRO A 45 9.24 -4.28 4.69
CA PRO A 45 10.03 -3.05 4.78
C PRO A 45 9.73 -2.02 3.69
N ASN A 46 10.24 -0.80 3.90
CA ASN A 46 10.21 0.32 2.95
C ASN A 46 8.78 0.72 2.56
N VAL A 47 7.94 0.97 3.56
CA VAL A 47 6.56 1.38 3.35
C VAL A 47 6.31 2.76 3.92
N VAL A 48 5.57 3.57 3.18
CA VAL A 48 5.05 4.85 3.66
C VAL A 48 3.54 4.81 3.54
N ILE A 49 2.85 5.14 4.63
CA ILE A 49 1.39 5.24 4.72
C ILE A 49 1.05 6.67 5.12
N GLY A 50 0.23 7.33 4.30
CA GLY A 50 -0.27 8.68 4.53
C GLY A 50 -1.35 8.74 5.62
N ASP A 51 -2.00 9.89 5.73
CA ASP A 51 -3.01 10.14 6.76
C ASP A 51 -4.36 9.50 6.42
N ASN A 52 -5.14 9.15 7.44
CA ASN A 52 -6.51 8.65 7.34
C ASN A 52 -6.65 7.37 6.50
N VAL A 53 -5.62 6.52 6.49
CA VAL A 53 -5.64 5.24 5.77
C VAL A 53 -6.24 4.14 6.64
N TYR A 54 -7.09 3.32 6.05
CA TYR A 54 -7.60 2.10 6.68
C TYR A 54 -6.97 0.85 6.04
N ILE A 55 -6.46 -0.07 6.86
CA ILE A 55 -5.87 -1.34 6.44
C ILE A 55 -6.58 -2.49 7.16
N GLY A 56 -7.35 -3.28 6.41
CA GLY A 56 -8.11 -4.43 6.87
C GLY A 56 -7.25 -5.64 7.25
N ASP A 57 -7.88 -6.61 7.93
CA ASP A 57 -7.21 -7.79 8.46
C ASP A 57 -6.43 -8.59 7.40
N TYR A 58 -5.33 -9.23 7.81
CA TYR A 58 -4.52 -10.13 6.97
C TYR A 58 -3.88 -9.46 5.75
N THR A 59 -3.75 -8.14 5.75
CA THR A 59 -3.18 -7.39 4.63
C THR A 59 -1.67 -7.25 4.75
N LYS A 60 -0.97 -7.43 3.64
CA LYS A 60 0.50 -7.31 3.56
C LYS A 60 0.88 -6.17 2.62
N ILE A 61 1.72 -5.26 3.09
CA ILE A 61 2.20 -4.12 2.30
C ILE A 61 3.73 -4.08 2.40
N LYS A 62 4.44 -4.07 1.26
CA LYS A 62 5.92 -4.06 1.20
C LYS A 62 6.39 -3.16 0.06
N GLU A 63 7.50 -2.44 0.26
CA GLU A 63 8.15 -1.63 -0.77
C GLU A 63 7.18 -0.68 -1.52
N SER A 64 6.24 -0.07 -0.80
CA SER A 64 5.10 0.64 -1.40
C SER A 64 4.83 1.98 -0.73
N LEU A 65 4.22 2.89 -1.49
CA LEU A 65 3.76 4.19 -1.02
C LEU A 65 2.24 4.26 -1.10
N ILE A 66 1.60 4.44 0.04
CA ILE A 66 0.15 4.64 0.16
C ILE A 66 -0.07 6.09 0.59
N TYR A 67 -0.75 6.86 -0.25
CA TYR A 67 -1.16 8.23 0.04
C TYR A 67 -2.37 8.26 0.99
N ASN A 68 -3.04 9.39 1.09
CA ASN A 68 -4.02 9.66 2.14
C ASN A 68 -5.40 9.09 1.80
N ALA A 69 -6.21 8.86 2.83
CA ALA A 69 -7.62 8.46 2.71
C ALA A 69 -7.85 7.20 1.85
N ALA A 70 -6.82 6.36 1.69
CA ALA A 70 -6.96 5.08 1.03
C ALA A 70 -7.70 4.09 1.94
N TYR A 71 -8.62 3.32 1.37
CA TYR A 71 -9.30 2.23 2.06
C TYR A 71 -8.82 0.90 1.47
N ILE A 72 -8.04 0.16 2.25
CA ILE A 72 -7.51 -1.14 1.88
C ILE A 72 -8.25 -2.18 2.71
N SER A 73 -9.03 -3.03 2.04
CA SER A 73 -9.86 -4.04 2.71
C SER A 73 -9.04 -5.25 3.19
N LYS A 74 -9.68 -6.40 3.35
CA LYS A 74 -9.09 -7.58 4.00
C LYS A 74 -8.35 -8.46 3.00
N ASN A 75 -7.31 -9.15 3.47
CA ASN A 75 -6.55 -10.12 2.69
C ASN A 75 -5.99 -9.53 1.38
N VAL A 76 -5.48 -8.30 1.45
CA VAL A 76 -4.88 -7.62 0.30
C VAL A 76 -3.36 -7.79 0.34
N GLU A 77 -2.74 -7.99 -0.83
CA GLU A 77 -1.29 -7.99 -0.99
C GLU A 77 -0.87 -6.80 -1.86
N ILE A 78 -0.04 -5.90 -1.31
CA ILE A 78 0.52 -4.76 -2.03
C ILE A 78 2.05 -4.83 -1.95
N GLU A 79 2.70 -4.95 -3.09
CA GLU A 79 4.15 -5.03 -3.20
C GLU A 79 4.60 -4.17 -4.37
N ARG A 80 5.51 -3.22 -4.12
CA ARG A 80 6.09 -2.36 -5.17
C ARG A 80 5.01 -1.61 -5.95
N ALA A 81 4.18 -0.87 -5.20
CA ALA A 81 3.08 -0.09 -5.74
C ALA A 81 3.04 1.33 -5.19
N ILE A 82 2.46 2.25 -5.96
CA ILE A 82 2.10 3.61 -5.54
C ILE A 82 0.59 3.72 -5.60
N ILE A 83 -0.04 3.93 -4.45
CA ILE A 83 -1.49 4.08 -4.30
C ILE A 83 -1.76 5.53 -3.94
N SER A 84 -2.38 6.29 -4.84
CA SER A 84 -2.69 7.72 -4.63
C SER A 84 -3.91 7.92 -3.73
N ASP A 85 -4.25 9.18 -3.45
CA ASP A 85 -5.31 9.50 -2.49
C ASP A 85 -6.68 8.92 -2.85
N ASN A 86 -7.49 8.61 -1.84
CA ASN A 86 -8.89 8.18 -1.97
C ASN A 86 -9.10 6.93 -2.84
N CYS A 87 -8.12 6.04 -2.93
CA CYS A 87 -8.31 4.75 -3.59
C CYS A 87 -9.09 3.77 -2.71
N LEU A 88 -9.93 2.95 -3.34
CA LEU A 88 -10.67 1.86 -2.71
C LEU A 88 -10.18 0.51 -3.23
N ILE A 89 -9.58 -0.29 -2.36
CA ILE A 89 -9.05 -1.60 -2.69
C ILE A 89 -9.85 -2.66 -1.92
N HIS A 90 -10.64 -3.44 -2.65
CA HIS A 90 -11.53 -4.45 -2.08
C HIS A 90 -10.79 -5.72 -1.63
N ASP A 91 -11.53 -6.64 -1.03
CA ASP A 91 -10.98 -7.89 -0.48
C ASP A 91 -10.22 -8.72 -1.53
N ASN A 92 -9.22 -9.47 -1.07
CA ASN A 92 -8.50 -10.45 -1.90
C ASN A 92 -7.81 -9.86 -3.14
N VAL A 93 -7.51 -8.56 -3.14
CA VAL A 93 -6.79 -7.91 -4.24
C VAL A 93 -5.28 -8.14 -4.09
N LYS A 94 -4.61 -8.30 -5.23
CA LYS A 94 -3.15 -8.36 -5.31
C LYS A 94 -2.60 -7.33 -6.27
N LEU A 95 -1.74 -6.45 -5.77
CA LEU A 95 -1.02 -5.46 -6.56
C LEU A 95 0.48 -5.74 -6.40
N LYS A 96 1.15 -6.11 -7.48
CA LYS A 96 2.55 -6.53 -7.42
C LYS A 96 3.38 -5.96 -8.57
N GLY A 97 4.34 -5.11 -8.24
CA GLY A 97 5.43 -4.73 -9.13
C GLY A 97 6.55 -5.79 -9.20
N ASP A 98 7.54 -5.54 -10.05
CA ASP A 98 8.78 -6.32 -10.15
C ASP A 98 10.00 -5.43 -9.92
N SER A 99 11.22 -5.95 -10.06
CA SER A 99 12.48 -5.22 -9.79
C SER A 99 12.62 -3.85 -10.47
N HIS A 100 11.94 -3.58 -11.59
CA HIS A 100 11.99 -2.32 -12.33
C HIS A 100 10.62 -1.65 -12.53
N ASN A 101 9.53 -2.39 -12.35
CA ASN A 101 8.17 -1.94 -12.67
C ASN A 101 7.29 -1.87 -11.42
N LEU A 102 6.39 -0.90 -11.41
CA LEU A 102 5.45 -0.64 -10.32
C LEU A 102 4.00 -0.85 -10.77
N VAL A 103 3.11 -0.95 -9.80
CA VAL A 103 1.67 -0.72 -9.99
C VAL A 103 1.34 0.67 -9.48
N ASN A 104 0.92 1.58 -10.37
CA ASN A 104 0.59 2.96 -10.04
C ASN A 104 -0.93 3.16 -10.16
N LEU A 105 -1.57 3.48 -9.05
CA LEU A 105 -2.98 3.88 -9.04
C LEU A 105 -3.05 5.39 -8.82
N ALA A 106 -3.69 6.10 -9.76
CA ALA A 106 -4.05 7.50 -9.58
C ALA A 106 -5.17 7.66 -8.54
N SER A 107 -5.46 8.90 -8.13
CA SER A 107 -6.46 9.16 -7.10
C SER A 107 -7.86 8.69 -7.52
N TYR A 108 -8.68 8.29 -6.54
CA TYR A 108 -10.07 7.82 -6.75
C TYR A 108 -10.20 6.56 -7.60
N VAL A 109 -9.17 5.71 -7.66
CA VAL A 109 -9.26 4.39 -8.30
C VAL A 109 -9.97 3.40 -7.38
N GLU A 110 -10.84 2.58 -7.96
CA GLU A 110 -11.48 1.45 -7.26
C GLU A 110 -11.05 0.13 -7.90
N ILE A 111 -10.52 -0.79 -7.09
CA ILE A 111 -10.17 -2.15 -7.51
C ILE A 111 -11.10 -3.13 -6.83
N LEU A 112 -11.92 -3.81 -7.64
CA LEU A 112 -12.91 -4.77 -7.15
C LEU A 112 -12.27 -6.04 -6.59
N LYS A 113 -13.09 -6.76 -5.82
CA LYS A 113 -12.71 -7.95 -5.07
C LYS A 113 -12.05 -8.99 -5.96
N GLY A 114 -10.90 -9.51 -5.52
CA GLY A 114 -10.22 -10.64 -6.16
C GLY A 114 -9.36 -10.29 -7.37
N VAL A 115 -9.27 -9.02 -7.76
CA VAL A 115 -8.44 -8.59 -8.90
C VAL A 115 -6.95 -8.72 -8.58
N CYS A 116 -6.20 -9.22 -9.56
CA CYS A 116 -4.76 -9.36 -9.53
C CYS A 116 -4.10 -8.50 -10.62
N LEU A 117 -3.37 -7.46 -10.21
CA LEU A 117 -2.55 -6.64 -11.09
C LEU A 117 -1.08 -6.92 -10.79
N ILE A 118 -0.43 -7.64 -11.72
CA ILE A 118 1.00 -7.96 -11.65
C ILE A 118 1.69 -7.27 -12.81
N ALA A 119 2.61 -6.35 -12.50
CA ALA A 119 3.38 -5.65 -13.52
C ALA A 119 4.20 -6.66 -14.36
N PRO A 120 4.15 -6.58 -15.70
CA PRO A 120 5.00 -7.39 -16.56
C PRO A 120 6.45 -6.88 -16.50
N SER A 121 7.40 -7.73 -16.94
CA SER A 121 8.85 -7.46 -16.87
C SER A 121 9.32 -6.23 -17.66
N ASN A 122 8.49 -5.68 -18.55
CA ASN A 122 8.84 -4.63 -19.49
C ASN A 122 8.12 -3.29 -19.26
N SER A 123 7.08 -3.24 -18.40
CA SER A 123 6.34 -2.00 -18.16
C SER A 123 5.66 -1.98 -16.79
N SER A 124 5.49 -0.78 -16.26
CA SER A 124 4.65 -0.53 -15.07
C SER A 124 3.17 -0.51 -15.46
N ILE A 125 2.31 -0.98 -14.56
CA ILE A 125 0.86 -0.83 -14.71
C ILE A 125 0.47 0.56 -14.20
N ASN A 126 -0.24 1.33 -15.02
CA ASN A 126 -0.76 2.64 -14.64
C ASN A 126 -2.28 2.63 -14.77
N VAL A 127 -2.98 2.88 -13.67
CA VAL A 127 -4.43 3.00 -13.62
C VAL A 127 -4.80 4.47 -13.45
N CYS A 128 -5.63 4.96 -14.36
CA CYS A 128 -6.00 6.37 -14.42
C CYS A 128 -7.02 6.74 -13.35
N HIS A 129 -7.15 8.04 -13.07
CA HIS A 129 -8.05 8.53 -12.04
C HIS A 129 -9.50 8.08 -12.28
N HIS A 130 -10.27 7.86 -11.21
CA HIS A 130 -11.69 7.48 -11.28
C HIS A 130 -11.97 6.19 -12.09
N GLU A 131 -10.97 5.34 -12.29
CA GLU A 131 -11.14 4.07 -12.98
C GLU A 131 -11.59 2.97 -12.00
N ILE A 132 -12.50 2.11 -12.47
CA ILE A 132 -12.94 0.92 -11.75
C ILE A 132 -12.34 -0.31 -12.46
N ILE A 133 -11.52 -1.07 -11.74
CA ILE A 133 -10.91 -2.31 -12.23
C ILE A 133 -11.72 -3.49 -11.72
N ARG A 134 -12.27 -4.28 -12.64
CA ARG A 134 -13.23 -5.35 -12.33
C ARG A 134 -12.66 -6.75 -12.45
N ASP A 135 -11.71 -6.93 -13.37
CA ASP A 135 -11.11 -8.20 -13.72
C ASP A 135 -9.58 -8.01 -13.82
N ASP A 136 -8.85 -9.12 -13.93
CA ASP A 136 -7.41 -9.15 -14.22
C ASP A 136 -7.17 -8.55 -15.61
N LYS A 137 -7.14 -7.22 -15.70
CA LYS A 137 -6.92 -6.53 -16.96
C LYS A 137 -5.49 -6.81 -17.42
N HIS A 138 -5.33 -7.26 -18.66
CA HIS A 138 -4.12 -7.01 -19.44
C HIS A 138 -4.09 -5.50 -19.73
N ILE A 139 -3.60 -4.71 -18.78
CA ILE A 139 -3.39 -3.26 -18.97
C ILE A 139 -2.12 -3.14 -19.83
N PHE A 140 -2.29 -2.78 -21.10
CA PHE A 140 -1.21 -2.55 -22.06
C PHE A 140 -0.57 -1.17 -21.87
#